data_AF-A0A8T0HRY9-F1
#
_entry.id   AF-A0A8T0HRY9-F1
#
_cell.length_a   1.000
_cell.length_b   1.000
_cell.length_c   1.000
_cell.angle_alpha   90.00
_cell.angle_beta   90.00
_cell.angle_gamma   90.00
#
_symmetry.space_group_name_H-M   'P 1'
#
loop_
_entity.id
_entity.type
_entity.pdbx_description
1 polymer ?
#
loop_
_entity_poly.entity_id
_entity_poly.type
_entity_poly.pdbx_seq_one_letter_code
_entity_poly.pdbx_strand_id
1 'polypeptide(L)'
;MDQKELGEHVQVLPDCFVAESSFPTLAAKWKLLDCDGNSWDMYSMTNKHNQVTLHRKHLAQFSLHHFLEDGDVCVFELKEEDALAIVVHIFRVLPISMCDKNSVHAHYKMREVNAT
;
A
#
# COMPACT_ATOMS: atom_id res chain seq x y z
N MET A 1 0.44 -34.41 -6.78
CA MET A 1 1.05 -33.09 -7.01
C MET A 1 0.65 -32.23 -5.83
N ASP A 2 1.40 -32.39 -4.75
CA ASP A 2 1.10 -31.80 -3.45
C ASP A 2 1.48 -30.32 -3.46
N GLN A 3 0.49 -29.45 -3.49
CA GLN A 3 0.67 -28.02 -3.22
C GLN A 3 0.82 -27.83 -1.71
N LYS A 4 1.97 -28.27 -1.20
CA LYS A 4 2.35 -28.07 0.20
C LYS A 4 3.17 -26.77 0.30
N GLU A 5 2.61 -25.82 1.04
CA GLU A 5 3.35 -24.81 1.80
C GLU A 5 4.29 -23.89 0.99
N LEU A 6 3.73 -23.07 0.10
CA LEU A 6 4.34 -21.76 -0.13
C LEU A 6 3.75 -20.82 0.91
N GLY A 7 4.55 -20.44 1.91
CA GLY A 7 4.21 -19.45 2.93
C GLY A 7 3.47 -18.27 2.31
N GLU A 8 2.20 -18.16 2.66
CA GLU A 8 1.29 -17.11 2.24
C GLU A 8 1.72 -15.81 2.90
N HIS A 9 2.68 -15.10 2.31
CA HIS A 9 2.87 -13.67 2.57
C HIS A 9 1.70 -12.91 1.91
N VAL A 10 0.53 -13.11 2.49
CA VAL A 10 -0.69 -12.35 2.26
C VAL A 10 -0.68 -11.27 3.34
N GLN A 11 -0.65 -9.99 2.94
CA GLN A 11 -0.79 -8.93 3.93
C GLN A 11 -2.25 -8.85 4.37
N VAL A 12 -2.46 -9.17 5.64
CA VAL A 12 -3.70 -8.93 6.35
C VAL A 12 -3.81 -7.43 6.59
N LEU A 13 -4.90 -6.82 6.14
CA LEU A 13 -5.23 -5.47 6.50
C LEU A 13 -5.64 -5.47 7.99
N PRO A 14 -5.05 -4.62 8.86
CA PRO A 14 -5.45 -4.60 10.26
C PRO A 14 -6.96 -4.31 10.40
N ASP A 15 -7.62 -5.00 11.34
CA ASP A 15 -9.08 -4.95 11.49
C ASP A 15 -9.63 -3.52 11.69
N CYS A 16 -8.83 -2.61 12.25
CA CYS A 16 -9.21 -1.20 12.42
C CYS A 16 -9.42 -0.45 11.09
N PHE A 17 -8.82 -0.89 9.99
CA PHE A 17 -9.09 -0.33 8.66
C PHE A 17 -10.45 -0.81 8.12
N VAL A 18 -10.93 -1.96 8.58
CA VAL A 18 -12.16 -2.62 8.08
C VAL A 18 -13.39 -2.26 8.93
N ALA A 19 -13.17 -1.97 10.22
CA ALA A 19 -14.23 -1.80 11.22
C ALA A 19 -15.08 -0.54 11.07
N GLU A 20 -14.60 0.49 10.37
CA GLU A 20 -15.23 1.82 10.31
C GLU A 20 -16.15 2.02 9.09
N SER A 21 -16.50 0.98 8.33
CA SER A 21 -17.24 1.06 7.05
C SER A 21 -16.57 1.87 5.93
N SER A 22 -15.43 2.50 6.23
CA SER A 22 -14.57 3.26 5.31
C SER A 22 -13.78 2.39 4.32
N PHE A 23 -13.88 1.06 4.41
CA PHE A 23 -13.13 0.14 3.54
C PHE A 23 -14.05 -0.93 2.97
N PRO A 24 -13.94 -1.26 1.67
CA PRO A 24 -14.80 -2.24 1.04
C PRO A 24 -14.63 -3.60 1.73
N THR A 25 -15.68 -4.00 2.44
CA THR A 25 -15.73 -5.12 3.39
C THR A 25 -15.96 -6.48 2.71
N LEU A 26 -15.97 -6.50 1.37
CA LEU A 26 -16.22 -7.67 0.54
C LEU A 26 -15.16 -7.75 -0.57
N ALA A 27 -15.03 -8.92 -1.21
CA ALA A 27 -14.12 -9.12 -2.32
C ALA A 27 -14.36 -8.06 -3.41
N ALA A 28 -13.56 -7.01 -3.40
CA ALA A 28 -13.82 -5.80 -4.13
C ALA A 28 -12.58 -5.41 -4.92
N LYS A 29 -12.85 -4.94 -6.14
CA LYS A 29 -11.88 -4.20 -6.91
C LYS A 29 -11.97 -2.74 -6.46
N TRP A 30 -10.83 -2.16 -6.11
CA TRP A 30 -10.72 -0.78 -5.68
C TRP A 30 -9.45 -0.17 -6.26
N LYS A 31 -9.33 1.16 -6.21
CA LYS A 31 -8.21 1.87 -6.82
C LYS A 31 -7.29 2.45 -5.77
N LEU A 32 -6.00 2.19 -5.93
CA LEU A 32 -4.95 2.84 -5.18
C LEU A 32 -4.30 3.92 -6.03
N LEU A 33 -4.30 5.16 -5.54
CA LEU A 33 -3.77 6.33 -6.21
C LEU A 33 -2.48 6.77 -5.51
N ASP A 34 -1.38 6.85 -6.24
CA ASP A 34 -0.14 7.39 -5.67
C ASP A 34 -0.05 8.91 -5.83
N CYS A 35 0.93 9.53 -5.17
CA CYS A 35 1.16 10.96 -5.25
C CYS A 35 1.62 11.44 -6.63
N ASP A 36 2.12 10.54 -7.49
CA ASP A 36 2.47 10.84 -8.88
C ASP A 36 1.25 10.81 -9.82
N GLY A 37 0.07 10.46 -9.30
CA GLY A 37 -1.19 10.40 -10.05
C GLY A 37 -1.40 9.08 -10.77
N ASN A 38 -0.56 8.07 -10.54
CA ASN A 38 -0.79 6.74 -11.09
C ASN A 38 -1.90 6.05 -10.30
N SER A 39 -2.63 5.17 -11.00
CA SER A 39 -3.72 4.39 -10.44
C SER A 39 -3.41 2.90 -10.57
N TRP A 40 -3.59 2.18 -9.48
CA TRP A 40 -3.34 0.75 -9.36
C TRP A 40 -4.64 0.03 -9.03
N ASP A 41 -4.97 -0.97 -9.84
CA ASP A 41 -6.11 -1.84 -9.56
C ASP A 41 -5.73 -2.80 -8.43
N MET A 42 -6.41 -2.65 -7.30
CA MET A 42 -6.22 -3.50 -6.13
C MET A 42 -7.40 -4.46 -5.99
N TYR A 43 -7.10 -5.60 -5.38
CA TYR A 43 -8.11 -6.62 -5.12
C TYR A 43 -7.98 -7.08 -3.68
N SER A 44 -9.06 -6.96 -2.92
CA SER A 44 -9.17 -7.52 -1.58
C SER A 44 -9.99 -8.80 -1.58
N MET A 45 -9.75 -9.66 -0.60
CA MET A 45 -10.53 -10.88 -0.38
C MET A 45 -10.57 -11.19 1.10
N THR A 46 -11.69 -11.75 1.55
CA THR A 46 -11.88 -12.16 2.94
C THR A 46 -11.42 -13.60 3.10
N ASN A 47 -10.50 -13.85 4.03
CA ASN A 47 -10.03 -15.19 4.33
C ASN A 47 -11.03 -15.97 5.21
N LYS A 48 -10.71 -17.23 5.53
CA LYS A 48 -11.56 -18.09 6.38
C LYS A 48 -11.70 -17.58 7.83
N HIS A 49 -10.85 -16.65 8.24
CA HIS A 49 -10.87 -16.00 9.55
C HIS A 49 -11.58 -14.65 9.54
N ASN A 50 -12.32 -14.34 8.46
CA ASN A 50 -13.01 -13.06 8.25
C ASN A 50 -12.08 -11.84 8.18
N GLN A 51 -10.80 -12.04 7.87
CA GLN A 51 -9.85 -10.94 7.72
C GLN A 51 -9.77 -10.52 6.26
N VAL A 52 -9.72 -9.22 6.03
CA VAL A 52 -9.49 -8.64 4.70
C VAL A 52 -8.01 -8.77 4.36
N THR A 53 -7.76 -9.33 3.19
CA THR A 53 -6.41 -9.57 2.69
C THR A 53 -6.22 -8.94 1.32
N LEU A 54 -5.02 -8.43 1.07
CA LEU A 54 -4.65 -7.89 -0.23
C LEU A 54 -4.11 -9.00 -1.14
N HIS A 55 -4.56 -9.02 -2.39
CA HIS A 55 -4.10 -10.00 -3.35
C HIS A 55 -2.60 -9.81 -3.64
N ARG A 56 -1.81 -10.85 -3.36
CA ARG A 56 -0.33 -10.83 -3.41
C ARG A 56 0.22 -10.27 -4.73
N LYS A 57 -0.38 -10.64 -5.87
CA LYS A 57 0.10 -10.20 -7.18
C LYS A 57 0.06 -8.68 -7.35
N HIS A 58 -1.03 -8.05 -6.92
CA HIS A 58 -1.20 -6.60 -7.07
C HIS A 58 -0.31 -5.84 -6.08
N LEU A 59 -0.21 -6.34 -4.84
CA LEU A 59 0.70 -5.77 -3.85
C LEU A 59 2.16 -5.89 -4.28
N ALA A 60 2.59 -7.04 -4.79
CA ALA A 60 3.96 -7.23 -5.26
C ALA A 60 4.31 -6.33 -6.46
N GLN A 61 3.36 -6.11 -7.37
CA GLN A 61 3.55 -5.18 -8.49
C GLN A 61 3.70 -3.74 -8.00
N PHE A 62 2.86 -3.32 -7.06
CA PHE A 62 2.94 -2.01 -6.42
C PHE A 62 4.28 -1.83 -5.68
N SER A 63 4.66 -2.79 -4.83
CA SER A 63 5.93 -2.76 -4.09
C SER A 63 7.15 -2.69 -5.01
N LEU A 64 7.15 -3.45 -6.10
CA LEU A 64 8.25 -3.44 -7.07
C LEU A 64 8.32 -2.10 -7.81
N HIS A 65 7.18 -1.57 -8.26
CA HIS A 65 7.15 -0.29 -8.96
C HIS A 65 7.65 0.86 -8.09
N HIS A 66 7.27 0.85 -6.82
CA HIS A 66 7.70 1.86 -5.87
C HIS A 66 9.03 1.53 -5.19
N PHE A 67 9.69 0.40 -5.47
CA PHE A 67 10.91 0.01 -4.76
C PHE A 67 10.71 0.07 -3.23
N LEU A 68 9.60 -0.48 -2.73
CA LEU A 68 9.35 -0.53 -1.29
C LEU A 68 10.37 -1.44 -0.62
N GLU A 69 10.95 -0.95 0.47
CA GLU A 69 11.91 -1.70 1.29
C GLU A 69 11.38 -1.88 2.72
N ASP A 70 11.98 -2.83 3.45
CA ASP A 70 11.64 -3.04 4.85
C ASP A 70 11.90 -1.76 5.67
N GLY A 71 10.86 -1.30 6.37
CA GLY A 71 10.89 -0.06 7.16
C GLY A 71 10.23 1.13 6.47
N ASP A 72 9.95 1.06 5.16
CA ASP A 72 9.08 2.03 4.51
C ASP A 72 7.67 1.97 5.12
N VAL A 73 7.04 3.13 5.29
CA VAL A 73 5.69 3.26 5.83
C VAL A 73 4.75 3.72 4.74
N CYS A 74 3.75 2.90 4.42
CA CYS A 74 2.64 3.29 3.55
C CYS A 74 1.46 3.74 4.40
N VAL A 75 0.97 4.95 4.16
CA VAL A 75 -0.26 5.49 4.76
C VAL A 75 -1.34 5.51 3.70
N PHE A 76 -2.48 4.91 4.01
CA PHE A 76 -3.63 4.83 3.11
C PHE A 76 -4.72 5.78 3.59
N GLU A 77 -5.17 6.66 2.69
CA GLU A 77 -6.20 7.66 2.94
C GLU A 77 -7.37 7.38 1.99
N LEU A 78 -8.57 7.18 2.54
CA LEU A 78 -9.76 7.05 1.72
C LEU A 78 -10.13 8.42 1.15
N LYS A 79 -10.15 8.54 -0.19
CA LYS A 79 -10.45 9.80 -0.88
C LYS A 79 -11.89 9.89 -1.33
N GLU A 80 -12.44 8.78 -1.83
CA GLU A 80 -13.80 8.72 -2.35
C GLU A 80 -14.40 7.34 -2.04
N GLU A 81 -15.40 7.32 -1.16
CA GLU A 81 -16.09 6.11 -0.71
C GLU A 81 -16.81 5.41 -1.86
N ASP A 82 -17.62 6.14 -2.63
CA ASP A 82 -18.42 5.59 -3.73
C ASP A 82 -17.57 5.01 -4.86
N ALA A 83 -16.39 5.60 -5.12
CA ALA A 83 -15.46 5.15 -6.15
C ALA A 83 -14.43 4.13 -5.63
N LEU A 84 -14.44 3.84 -4.32
CA LEU A 84 -13.43 3.02 -3.63
C LEU A 84 -12.01 3.45 -4.00
N ALA A 85 -11.76 4.76 -3.99
CA ALA A 85 -10.47 5.35 -4.33
C ALA A 85 -9.71 5.68 -3.05
N ILE A 86 -8.55 5.05 -2.89
CA ILE A 86 -7.65 5.22 -1.75
C ILE A 86 -6.35 5.86 -2.26
N VAL A 87 -5.92 6.93 -1.62
CA VAL A 87 -4.61 7.53 -1.85
C VAL A 87 -3.58 6.83 -0.98
N VAL A 88 -2.40 6.55 -1.52
CA VAL A 88 -1.25 6.06 -0.76
C VAL A 88 -0.16 7.13 -0.70
N HIS A 89 0.26 7.40 0.53
CA HIS A 89 1.43 8.20 0.84
C HIS A 89 2.55 7.27 1.32
N ILE A 90 3.73 7.36 0.70
CA ILE A 90 4.86 6.50 1.01
C ILE A 90 5.93 7.32 1.72
N PHE A 91 6.21 6.97 2.97
CA PHE A 91 7.27 7.57 3.79
C PHE A 91 8.45 6.61 3.81
N ARG A 92 9.59 7.06 3.27
CA ARG A 92 10.77 6.21 3.12
C ARG A 92 11.60 6.17 4.39
N VAL A 93 12.04 4.97 4.75
CA VAL A 93 13.12 4.84 5.74
C VAL A 93 14.43 5.20 5.07
N LEU A 94 15.20 6.08 5.70
CA LEU A 94 16.51 6.50 5.21
C LEU A 94 17.60 6.08 6.18
N PRO A 95 18.75 5.58 5.71
CA PRO A 95 19.94 5.42 6.55
C PRO A 95 20.32 6.75 7.19
N ILE A 96 20.76 6.72 8.45
CA ILE A 96 21.22 7.93 9.18
C ILE A 96 22.36 8.63 8.41
N SER A 97 23.20 7.87 7.71
CA SER A 97 24.28 8.39 6.86
C SER A 97 23.77 9.21 5.66
N MET A 98 22.53 8.99 5.22
CA MET A 98 21.87 9.75 4.15
C MET A 98 21.09 10.96 4.66
N CYS A 99 20.98 11.16 5.98
CA CYS A 99 20.37 12.38 6.54
C CYS A 99 21.17 13.67 6.24
N ASP A 100 22.32 13.55 5.58
CA ASP A 100 22.97 14.70 4.95
C ASP A 100 22.14 15.16 3.75
N LYS A 101 21.62 16.39 3.80
CA LYS A 101 20.59 16.93 2.89
C LYS A 101 20.89 16.75 1.39
N ASN A 102 22.15 16.56 1.03
CA ASN A 102 22.61 16.41 -0.35
C ASN A 102 22.49 14.97 -0.89
N SER A 103 22.43 13.93 -0.03
CA SER A 103 22.42 12.53 -0.47
C SER A 103 21.01 12.01 -0.81
N VAL A 104 19.99 12.49 -0.10
CA VAL A 104 18.59 12.04 -0.25
C VAL A 104 18.04 12.27 -1.67
N HIS A 105 18.44 13.37 -2.31
CA HIS A 105 17.97 13.76 -3.66
C HIS A 105 18.45 12.82 -4.77
N ALA A 106 19.54 12.07 -4.56
CA ALA A 106 20.12 11.20 -5.58
C ALA A 106 19.46 9.82 -5.65
N HIS A 107 18.78 9.38 -4.58
CA HIS A 107 18.10 8.08 -4.53
C HIS A 107 16.59 8.19 -4.49
N TYR A 108 16.03 9.30 -3.99
CA TYR A 108 14.58 9.45 -3.81
C TYR A 108 14.05 10.71 -4.47
N LYS A 109 12.89 10.56 -5.12
CA LYS A 109 12.13 11.67 -5.67
C LYS A 109 11.31 12.30 -4.54
N MET A 110 11.89 13.30 -3.88
CA MET A 110 11.18 14.09 -2.87
C MET A 110 10.17 15.01 -3.57
N ARG A 111 8.94 15.08 -3.06
CA ARG A 111 7.96 16.12 -3.42
C ARG A 111 7.74 17.03 -2.23
N GLU A 112 7.84 18.33 -2.46
CA GLU A 112 7.30 19.31 -1.52
C GLU A 112 5.78 19.20 -1.53
N VAL A 113 5.20 18.90 -0.38
CA VAL A 113 3.76 18.97 -0.18
C VAL A 113 3.43 20.45 -0.01
N ASN A 114 2.94 21.08 -1.07
CA ASN A 114 2.38 22.43 -0.97
C ASN A 114 1.08 22.32 -0.16
N ALA A 115 1.11 22.78 1.10
CA ALA A 115 -0.10 22.96 1.89
C ALA A 115 -1.04 23.92 1.12
N THR A 116 -2.26 23.46 0.86
CA THR A 116 -3.32 24.23 0.18
C THR A 116 -4.32 24.72 1.22
#